data_AF-A0A6G6Y0W9-F1
#
_entry.id   AF-A0A6G6Y0W9-F1
#
_cell.length_a   1.000
_cell.length_b   1.000
_cell.length_c   1.000
_cell.angle_alpha   90.00
_cell.angle_beta   90.00
_cell.angle_gamma   90.00
#
_symmetry.space_group_name_H-M   'P 1'
#
loop_
_entity.id
_entity.type
_entity.pdbx_description
1 polymer ?
#
loop_
_entity_poly.entity_id
_entity_poly.type
_entity_poly.pdbx_seq_one_letter_code
_entity_poly.pdbx_strand_id
1 'polypeptide(L)'
;MKKTVIAIAATVAGFGFAAPAAMAQDAPINGTITIYGDDPCPENTICVRAPETERYRVPRTIRENQPIKREDAAWAARVEDVMDAGDTGIGSCSAVGPGGAVGCAAEEIRQGTAEARERADRATDLPLP
;
A
#
# COMPACT_ATOMS: atom_id res chain seq x y z
N MET A 1 50.59 -10.47 21.12
CA MET A 1 51.43 -10.14 19.94
C MET A 1 51.05 -11.04 18.76
N LYS A 2 50.33 -10.52 17.76
CA LYS A 2 50.53 -10.71 16.32
C LYS A 2 49.33 -10.13 15.58
N LYS A 3 49.54 -8.93 15.03
CA LYS A 3 48.60 -8.21 14.17
C LYS A 3 48.74 -8.79 12.76
N THR A 4 47.66 -9.26 12.16
CA THR A 4 47.62 -9.57 10.72
C THR A 4 46.46 -8.80 10.10
N VAL A 5 46.80 -7.65 9.52
CA VAL A 5 45.95 -6.86 8.63
C VAL A 5 46.06 -7.51 7.25
N ILE A 6 44.96 -8.07 6.74
CA ILE A 6 44.85 -8.50 5.34
C ILE A 6 44.12 -7.38 4.60
N ALA A 7 44.83 -6.78 3.64
CA ALA A 7 44.34 -5.74 2.76
C ALA A 7 43.22 -6.30 1.86
N ILE A 8 42.05 -5.66 1.90
CA ILE A 8 40.97 -5.91 0.94
C ILE A 8 41.35 -5.18 -0.35
N ALA A 9 41.90 -5.94 -1.31
CA ALA A 9 42.07 -5.48 -2.67
C ALA A 9 40.69 -5.40 -3.34
N ALA A 10 40.32 -4.19 -3.78
CA ALA A 10 39.11 -3.93 -4.52
C ALA A 10 39.16 -4.64 -5.89
N THR A 11 38.43 -5.74 -6.05
CA THR A 11 38.05 -6.27 -7.37
C THR A 11 36.62 -5.86 -7.66
N VAL A 12 36.46 -4.67 -8.24
CA VAL A 12 35.24 -4.27 -8.95
C VAL A 12 35.28 -4.99 -10.30
N ALA A 13 34.66 -6.16 -10.37
CA ALA A 13 34.39 -6.83 -11.64
C ALA A 13 33.11 -7.66 -11.49
N GLY A 14 32.05 -7.23 -12.18
CA GLY A 14 30.86 -8.07 -12.38
C GLY A 14 29.52 -7.48 -11.94
N PHE A 15 29.27 -6.18 -12.08
CA PHE A 15 27.90 -5.69 -12.28
C PHE A 15 27.71 -5.45 -13.77
N GLY A 16 27.34 -6.53 -14.48
CA GLY A 16 27.12 -6.49 -15.91
C GLY A 16 26.16 -7.59 -16.30
N PHE A 17 24.86 -7.32 -16.16
CA PHE A 17 23.84 -7.53 -17.18
C PHE A 17 22.55 -6.88 -16.68
N ALA A 18 22.38 -5.59 -16.97
CA ALA A 18 21.05 -5.01 -17.02
C ALA A 18 20.37 -5.57 -18.28
N ALA A 19 19.53 -6.59 -18.11
CA ALA A 19 18.60 -6.99 -19.15
C ALA A 19 17.70 -5.79 -19.49
N PRO A 20 17.33 -5.57 -20.77
CA PRO A 20 16.41 -4.50 -21.12
C PRO A 20 15.05 -4.79 -20.45
N ALA A 21 14.68 -3.95 -19.49
CA ALA A 21 13.38 -4.00 -18.79
C ALA A 21 12.16 -3.92 -19.73
N ALA A 22 12.37 -3.61 -21.01
CA ALA A 22 11.35 -3.58 -22.04
C ALA A 22 10.68 -4.94 -22.28
N MET A 23 11.40 -6.06 -22.10
CA MET A 23 10.86 -7.40 -22.39
C MET A 23 10.00 -7.97 -21.25
N ALA A 24 9.98 -7.33 -20.08
CA ALA A 24 9.23 -7.81 -18.92
C ALA A 24 7.76 -7.38 -18.93
N GLN A 25 7.39 -6.38 -19.75
CA GLN A 25 6.03 -5.81 -19.78
C GLN A 25 5.08 -6.54 -20.74
N ASP A 26 5.60 -7.42 -21.60
CA ASP A 26 4.83 -8.16 -22.62
C ASP A 26 4.40 -9.58 -22.18
N ALA A 27 4.63 -9.94 -20.92
CA ALA A 27 4.17 -11.23 -20.42
C ALA A 27 2.63 -11.22 -20.28
N PRO A 28 1.91 -12.16 -20.92
CA PRO A 28 0.45 -12.19 -20.81
C PRO A 28 0.04 -12.51 -19.37
N ILE A 29 -0.68 -11.58 -18.74
CA ILE A 29 -1.34 -11.81 -17.45
C ILE A 29 -2.76 -12.27 -17.78
N ASN A 30 -3.14 -13.46 -17.32
CA ASN A 30 -4.47 -14.07 -17.57
C ASN A 30 -4.84 -14.16 -19.08
N GLY A 31 -3.85 -14.37 -19.96
CA GLY A 31 -4.09 -14.51 -21.40
C GLY A 31 -4.35 -13.19 -22.16
N THR A 32 -4.16 -12.05 -21.50
CA THR A 32 -4.28 -10.72 -22.12
C THR A 32 -2.99 -9.92 -22.02
N ILE A 33 -2.66 -9.16 -23.07
CA ILE A 33 -1.51 -8.24 -23.08
C ILE A 33 -2.03 -6.80 -23.00
N THR A 34 -1.45 -6.00 -22.10
CA THR A 34 -1.81 -4.57 -21.99
C THR A 34 -0.89 -3.74 -22.88
N ILE A 35 -1.48 -3.03 -23.83
CA ILE A 35 -0.78 -2.21 -24.81
C ILE A 35 -0.95 -0.74 -24.44
N TYR A 36 0.13 0.05 -24.56
CA TYR A 36 0.11 1.47 -24.24
C TYR A 36 0.08 2.32 -25.52
N GLY A 37 -0.69 3.40 -25.50
CA GLY A 37 -0.68 4.37 -26.60
C GLY A 37 -1.10 3.76 -27.93
N ASP A 38 -0.22 3.82 -28.93
CA ASP A 38 -0.42 3.32 -30.31
C ASP A 38 0.42 2.05 -30.62
N ASP A 39 0.94 1.37 -29.60
CA ASP A 39 1.77 0.17 -29.77
C ASP A 39 0.98 -0.95 -30.52
N PRO A 40 1.62 -1.72 -31.42
CA PRO A 40 0.95 -2.74 -32.22
C PRO A 40 0.62 -3.99 -31.37
N CYS A 41 -0.60 -4.53 -31.53
CA CYS A 41 -1.00 -5.78 -30.88
C CYS A 41 -0.46 -6.98 -31.67
N PRO A 42 0.31 -7.89 -31.05
CA PRO A 42 0.79 -9.10 -31.72
C PRO A 42 -0.37 -10.04 -32.09
N GLU A 43 -0.22 -10.78 -33.19
CA GLU A 43 -1.25 -11.71 -33.67
C GLU A 43 -1.50 -12.86 -32.68
N ASN A 44 -2.76 -13.30 -32.58
CA ASN A 44 -3.25 -14.37 -31.69
C ASN A 44 -3.30 -14.06 -30.18
N THR A 45 -3.29 -12.80 -29.75
CA THR A 45 -3.51 -12.43 -28.34
C THR A 45 -4.63 -11.40 -28.18
N ILE A 46 -5.37 -11.46 -27.06
CA ILE A 46 -6.38 -10.45 -26.72
C ILE A 46 -5.67 -9.28 -26.04
N CYS A 47 -5.76 -8.10 -26.64
CA CYS A 47 -5.07 -6.91 -26.15
C CYS A 47 -6.03 -5.92 -25.48
N VAL A 48 -5.64 -5.40 -24.32
CA VAL A 48 -6.33 -4.32 -23.61
C VAL A 48 -5.53 -3.03 -23.80
N ARG A 49 -6.17 -1.96 -24.30
CA ARG A 49 -5.49 -0.69 -24.57
C ARG A 49 -5.55 0.26 -23.37
N ALA A 50 -4.40 0.65 -22.87
CA ALA A 50 -4.22 1.67 -21.83
C ALA A 50 -3.64 2.97 -22.43
N PRO A 51 -3.96 4.14 -21.87
CA PRO A 51 -3.38 5.39 -22.33
C PRO A 51 -1.87 5.45 -22.03
N GLU A 52 -1.11 6.17 -22.84
CA GLU A 52 0.35 6.30 -22.72
C GLU A 52 0.80 6.81 -21.34
N THR A 53 -0.01 7.67 -20.73
CA THR A 53 0.21 8.21 -19.38
C THR A 53 0.19 7.14 -18.28
N GLU A 54 -0.30 5.94 -18.58
CA GLU A 54 -0.42 4.83 -17.64
C GLU A 54 0.80 3.91 -17.66
N ARG A 55 1.75 4.05 -18.60
CA ARG A 55 2.91 3.14 -18.72
C ARG A 55 3.79 3.10 -17.46
N TYR A 56 3.95 4.24 -16.81
CA TYR A 56 4.76 4.38 -15.58
C TYR A 56 3.92 4.70 -14.33
N ARG A 57 2.60 4.79 -14.48
CA ARG A 57 1.69 5.06 -13.38
C ARG A 57 1.16 3.74 -12.82
N VAL A 58 0.84 3.71 -11.52
CA VAL A 58 0.08 2.59 -10.95
C VAL A 58 -1.22 2.41 -11.75
N PRO A 59 -1.50 1.20 -12.29
CA PRO A 59 -2.70 0.95 -13.08
C PRO A 59 -3.99 1.31 -12.33
N ARG A 60 -4.99 1.88 -13.04
CA ARG A 60 -6.32 2.18 -12.48
C ARG A 60 -6.94 1.01 -11.71
N THR A 61 -6.83 -0.20 -12.23
CA THR A 61 -7.41 -1.41 -11.61
C THR A 61 -6.88 -1.67 -10.21
N ILE A 62 -5.61 -1.36 -9.94
CA ILE A 62 -4.99 -1.52 -8.63
C ILE A 62 -5.31 -0.31 -7.74
N ARG A 63 -5.38 0.89 -8.31
CA ARG A 63 -5.69 2.12 -7.58
C ARG A 63 -7.10 2.15 -6.99
N GLU A 64 -8.07 1.58 -7.69
CA GLU A 64 -9.49 1.64 -7.30
C GLU A 64 -9.93 0.42 -6.49
N ASN A 65 -9.32 -0.76 -6.73
CA ASN A 65 -9.75 -2.03 -6.14
C ASN A 65 -8.85 -2.56 -5.03
N GLN A 66 -7.86 -1.80 -4.58
CA GLN A 66 -7.13 -2.16 -3.36
C GLN A 66 -7.79 -1.49 -2.15
N PRO A 67 -8.51 -2.25 -1.30
CA PRO A 67 -8.64 -1.82 0.08
C PRO A 67 -7.23 -1.62 0.61
N ILE A 68 -6.92 -0.42 1.12
CA ILE A 68 -5.62 -0.15 1.73
C ILE A 68 -5.53 -1.04 2.96
N LYS A 69 -4.82 -2.17 2.84
CA LYS A 69 -4.52 -3.01 3.98
C LYS A 69 -3.73 -2.17 4.96
N ARG A 70 -3.95 -2.41 6.27
CA ARG A 70 -3.27 -1.64 7.31
C ARG A 70 -1.74 -1.67 7.18
N GLU A 71 -1.21 -2.77 6.65
CA GLU A 71 0.21 -2.97 6.32
C GLU A 71 0.73 -2.13 5.13
N ASP A 72 -0.14 -1.82 4.16
CA ASP A 72 0.15 -0.97 3.01
C ASP A 72 -0.18 0.51 3.25
N ALA A 73 -0.80 0.83 4.39
CA ALA A 73 -1.14 2.19 4.77
C ALA A 73 0.12 3.05 4.99
N ALA A 74 -0.01 4.34 4.62
CA ALA A 74 1.02 5.34 4.85
C ALA A 74 1.45 5.31 6.33
N TRP A 75 2.76 5.45 6.58
CA TRP A 75 3.30 5.37 7.94
C TRP A 75 2.62 6.36 8.89
N ALA A 76 2.27 7.56 8.43
CA ALA A 76 1.56 8.56 9.22
C ALA A 76 0.22 8.02 9.80
N ALA A 77 -0.60 7.36 8.98
CA ALA A 77 -1.87 6.79 9.41
C ALA A 77 -1.67 5.66 10.45
N ARG A 78 -0.58 4.88 10.33
CA ARG A 78 -0.25 3.85 11.32
C ARG A 78 0.27 4.42 12.64
N VAL A 79 0.90 5.59 12.62
CA VAL A 79 1.40 6.24 13.84
C VAL A 79 0.24 6.83 14.64
N GLU A 80 -0.82 7.31 13.98
CA GLU A 80 -2.03 7.79 14.66
C GLU A 80 -2.64 6.71 15.56
N ASP A 81 -2.79 5.48 15.07
CA ASP A 81 -3.23 4.33 15.89
C ASP A 81 -2.38 4.13 17.15
N VAL A 82 -1.06 4.35 17.04
CA VAL A 82 -0.10 4.18 18.14
C VAL A 82 -0.20 5.32 19.15
N MET A 83 -0.49 6.53 18.69
CA MET A 83 -0.70 7.69 19.57
C MET A 83 -2.04 7.58 20.32
N ASP A 84 -3.09 7.13 19.63
CA ASP A 84 -4.43 6.98 20.20
C ASP A 84 -4.52 5.82 21.21
N ALA A 85 -3.68 4.78 21.08
CA ALA A 85 -3.67 3.64 22.00
C ALA A 85 -3.45 4.03 23.48
N GLY A 86 -2.87 5.21 23.74
CA GLY A 86 -2.67 5.76 25.08
C GLY A 86 -3.62 6.91 25.45
N ASP A 87 -4.43 7.42 24.52
CA ASP A 87 -5.29 8.58 24.73
C ASP A 87 -6.62 8.20 25.40
N THR A 88 -6.51 7.61 26.59
CA THR A 88 -7.66 7.16 27.39
C THR A 88 -7.62 7.82 28.77
N GLY A 89 -8.75 8.40 29.20
CA GLY A 89 -8.91 8.95 30.55
C GLY A 89 -9.30 10.43 30.60
N ILE A 90 -9.07 11.06 31.75
CA ILE A 90 -9.48 12.46 31.98
C ILE A 90 -8.63 13.38 31.11
N GLY A 91 -9.26 14.01 30.11
CA GLY A 91 -8.60 14.94 29.19
C GLY A 91 -8.33 14.40 27.78
N SER A 92 -8.63 13.12 27.50
CA SER A 92 -8.56 12.57 26.14
C SER A 92 -9.67 13.11 25.23
N CYS A 93 -10.78 13.54 25.82
CA CYS A 93 -11.83 14.28 25.14
C CYS A 93 -11.94 15.70 25.70
N SER A 94 -12.26 16.66 24.82
CA SER A 94 -12.58 18.02 25.24
C SER A 94 -13.97 18.07 25.87
N ALA A 95 -14.03 18.05 27.21
CA ALA A 95 -15.27 18.19 27.98
C ALA A 95 -15.58 19.65 28.38
N VAL A 96 -15.08 20.65 27.63
CA VAL A 96 -15.21 22.07 28.00
C VAL A 96 -16.67 22.54 27.86
N GLY A 97 -17.29 22.92 28.98
CA GLY A 97 -18.63 23.52 29.05
C GLY A 97 -19.72 22.64 29.67
N PRO A 98 -20.90 23.21 29.98
CA PRO A 98 -22.02 22.44 30.50
C PRO A 98 -22.47 21.40 29.45
N GLY A 99 -22.30 20.12 29.77
CA GLY A 99 -22.59 19.02 28.84
C GLY A 99 -21.37 18.34 28.20
N GLY A 100 -20.14 18.72 28.55
CA GLY A 100 -18.93 18.09 28.03
C GLY A 100 -18.89 16.56 28.19
N ALA A 101 -19.41 16.04 29.31
CA ALA A 101 -19.54 14.60 29.54
C ALA A 101 -20.44 13.89 28.49
N VAL A 102 -21.50 14.56 28.03
CA VAL A 102 -22.40 14.02 27.00
C VAL A 102 -21.72 14.03 25.63
N GLY A 103 -20.93 15.06 25.33
CA GLY A 103 -20.13 15.14 24.10
C GLY A 103 -19.08 14.03 24.02
N CYS A 104 -18.35 13.79 25.11
CA CYS A 104 -17.37 12.71 25.19
C CYS A 104 -18.00 11.33 25.02
N ALA A 105 -19.11 11.06 25.71
CA ALA A 105 -19.83 9.80 25.55
C ALA A 105 -20.33 9.57 24.11
N ALA A 106 -20.80 10.64 23.44
CA ALA A 106 -21.22 10.55 22.05
C ALA A 106 -20.04 10.27 21.10
N GLU A 107 -18.86 10.82 21.39
CA GLU A 107 -17.64 10.59 20.60
C GLU A 107 -17.14 9.15 20.74
N GLU A 108 -17.08 8.62 21.97
CA GLU A 108 -16.74 7.21 22.24
C GLU A 108 -17.68 6.25 21.51
N ILE A 109 -18.99 6.52 21.50
CA ILE A 109 -19.96 5.72 20.76
C ILE A 109 -19.67 5.76 19.25
N ARG A 110 -19.34 6.93 18.69
CA ARG A 110 -19.03 7.07 17.26
C ARG A 110 -17.77 6.31 16.88
N GLN A 111 -16.69 6.45 17.66
CA GLN A 111 -15.45 5.72 17.46
C GLN A 111 -15.68 4.20 17.51
N GLY A 112 -16.35 3.70 18.57
CA GLY A 112 -16.64 2.26 18.68
C GLY A 112 -17.52 1.74 17.53
N THR A 113 -18.45 2.55 17.02
CA THR A 113 -19.27 2.19 15.85
C THR A 113 -18.44 2.18 14.56
N ALA A 114 -17.52 3.13 14.39
CA ALA A 114 -16.61 3.19 13.24
C ALA A 114 -15.66 1.99 13.23
N GLU A 115 -15.03 1.67 14.36
CA GLU A 115 -14.19 0.48 14.52
C GLU A 115 -14.95 -0.83 14.27
N ALA A 116 -16.21 -0.90 14.68
CA ALA A 116 -17.07 -2.06 14.40
C ALA A 116 -17.33 -2.22 12.90
N ARG A 117 -17.57 -1.12 12.17
CA ARG A 117 -17.73 -1.14 10.71
C ARG A 117 -16.43 -1.54 10.02
N GLU A 118 -15.29 -0.96 10.39
CA GLU A 118 -13.99 -1.35 9.81
C GLU A 118 -13.67 -2.83 10.03
N ARG A 119 -14.01 -3.38 11.21
CA ARG A 119 -13.85 -4.82 11.48
C ARG A 119 -14.77 -5.66 10.60
N ALA A 120 -16.00 -5.22 10.36
CA ALA A 120 -16.93 -5.91 9.47
C ALA A 120 -16.45 -5.88 8.00
N ASP A 121 -16.02 -4.73 7.52
CA ASP A 121 -15.48 -4.57 6.16
C ASP A 121 -14.21 -5.43 5.96
N ARG A 122 -13.33 -5.49 6.96
CA ARG A 122 -12.16 -6.38 6.96
C ARG A 122 -12.53 -7.85 6.98
N ALA A 123 -13.61 -8.23 7.66
CA ALA A 123 -14.09 -9.61 7.68
C ALA A 123 -14.64 -10.04 6.32
N THR A 124 -15.26 -9.13 5.57
CA THR A 124 -15.73 -9.39 4.21
C THR A 124 -14.62 -9.43 3.15
N ASP A 125 -13.48 -8.77 3.41
CA ASP A 125 -12.31 -8.73 2.51
C ASP A 125 -11.31 -9.89 2.73
N LEU A 126 -11.56 -10.77 3.72
CA LEU A 126 -10.75 -11.98 3.90
C LEU A 126 -11.09 -13.00 2.81
N PRO A 127 -10.09 -13.49 2.04
CA PRO A 127 -10.29 -14.62 1.14
C PRO A 127 -10.42 -15.87 2.02
N LEU A 128 -11.65 -16.18 2.44
CA LEU A 128 -11.95 -17.48 3.01
C LEU A 128 -11.84 -18.53 1.89
N PRO A 129 -11.25 -19.71 2.16
CA PRO A 129 -11.28 -20.83 1.21
C PRO A 129 -12.71 -21.27 0.88
#